data_AF-A0A0Q4F2S8-F1
#
_entry.id   AF-A0A0Q4F2S8-F1
#
_cell.length_a   1.000
_cell.length_b   1.000
_cell.length_c   1.000
_cell.angle_alpha   90.00
_cell.angle_beta   90.00
_cell.angle_gamma   90.00
#
_symmetry.space_group_name_H-M   'P 1'
#
loop_
_entity.id
_entity.type
_entity.pdbx_description
1 polymer ?
#
loop_
_entity_poly.entity_id
_entity_poly.type
_entity_poly.pdbx_seq_one_letter_code
_entity_poly.pdbx_strand_id
1 'polypeptide(L)'
;MTTGSFYESLPPQNSTPPAAAPGSYSPPPAAPATGALPYGLGFLAYIPLPYLSLIIAGIVMASVYPSQKRKGGLAAENARQAANWGLSLIVYMVLDFTFFIILLVTRPEENTGFFPVGIPVLLVLAIGLAHLIVSIMGLVAANKHTVLRNRIAIPFIR
;
A
#
# COMPACT_ATOMS: atom_id res chain seq x y z
N MET A 1 61.42 -32.17 47.78
CA MET A 1 60.95 -30.77 47.62
C MET A 1 59.86 -30.78 46.57
N THR A 2 58.61 -30.70 47.01
CA THR A 2 57.39 -30.75 46.18
C THR A 2 56.85 -29.33 46.01
N THR A 3 56.85 -28.83 44.78
CA THR A 3 56.27 -27.54 44.40
C THR A 3 54.77 -27.71 44.16
N GLY A 4 53.94 -27.33 45.14
CA GLY A 4 52.48 -27.22 44.99
C GLY A 4 52.11 -25.81 44.54
N SER A 5 51.65 -25.67 43.29
CA SER A 5 51.12 -24.44 42.72
C SER A 5 49.69 -24.20 43.23
N PHE A 6 49.50 -23.14 44.02
CA PHE A 6 48.18 -22.66 44.43
C PHE A 6 47.58 -21.81 43.31
N TYR A 7 46.71 -22.39 42.50
CA TYR A 7 45.76 -21.63 41.69
C TYR A 7 44.50 -21.41 42.53
N GLU A 8 44.36 -20.20 43.05
CA GLU A 8 43.14 -19.74 43.71
C GLU A 8 42.11 -19.38 42.63
N SER A 9 41.10 -20.23 42.46
CA SER A 9 39.99 -19.97 41.53
C SER A 9 39.10 -18.87 42.08
N LEU A 10 39.05 -17.72 41.40
CA LEU A 10 38.12 -16.64 41.70
C LEU A 10 36.66 -17.12 41.61
N PRO A 11 35.77 -16.68 42.52
CA PRO A 11 34.37 -17.09 42.50
C PRO A 11 33.64 -16.55 41.24
N PRO A 12 32.64 -17.28 40.73
CA PRO A 12 31.87 -16.85 39.57
C PRO A 12 31.13 -15.54 39.87
N GLN A 13 31.42 -14.49 39.10
CA GLN A 13 30.65 -13.26 39.10
C GLN A 13 29.26 -13.56 38.52
N ASN A 14 28.26 -13.69 39.40
CA ASN A 14 26.85 -13.62 39.01
C ASN A 14 26.58 -12.22 38.47
N SER A 15 26.49 -12.10 37.15
CA SER A 15 26.07 -10.90 36.45
C SER A 15 24.56 -10.72 36.57
N THR A 16 24.09 -10.25 37.73
CA THR A 16 22.74 -9.70 37.84
C THR A 16 22.61 -8.48 36.92
N PRO A 17 21.61 -8.43 36.02
CA PRO A 17 21.38 -7.25 35.18
C PRO A 17 21.18 -6.01 36.06
N PRO A 18 21.81 -4.87 35.74
CA PRO A 18 21.63 -3.65 36.53
C PRO A 18 20.16 -3.23 36.55
N ALA A 19 19.66 -2.93 37.75
CA ALA A 19 18.30 -2.46 37.96
C ALA A 19 18.04 -1.18 37.13
N ALA A 20 16.95 -1.16 36.37
CA ALA A 20 16.56 -0.02 35.54
C ALA A 20 16.41 1.23 36.41
N ALA A 21 17.09 2.31 36.02
CA ALA A 21 17.05 3.59 36.74
C ALA A 21 15.61 4.16 36.77
N PRO A 22 15.13 4.67 37.92
CA PRO A 22 13.82 5.30 38.00
C PRO A 22 13.81 6.56 37.13
N GLY A 23 12.99 6.55 36.06
CA GLY A 23 12.84 7.68 35.13
C GLY A 23 13.08 7.34 33.66
N SER A 24 13.42 6.09 33.31
CA SER A 24 13.49 5.67 31.90
C SER A 24 12.09 5.61 31.27
N TYR A 25 11.71 6.65 30.53
CA TYR A 25 10.56 6.61 29.64
C TYR A 25 10.89 5.70 28.46
N SER A 26 10.41 4.46 28.49
CA SER A 26 10.39 3.60 27.31
C SER A 26 9.21 4.02 26.43
N PRO A 27 9.43 4.47 25.18
CA PRO A 27 8.33 4.78 24.28
C PRO A 27 7.45 3.53 24.08
N PRO A 28 6.12 3.71 23.96
CA PRO A 28 5.23 2.58 23.74
C PRO A 28 5.63 1.80 22.47
N PRO A 29 5.49 0.47 22.46
CA PRO A 29 5.83 -0.34 21.30
C PRO A 29 5.11 0.16 20.04
N ALA A 30 5.85 0.28 18.93
CA ALA A 30 5.26 0.67 17.66
C ALA A 30 4.17 -0.33 17.24
N ALA A 31 3.02 0.19 16.79
CA ALA A 31 1.92 -0.65 16.34
C ALA A 31 2.39 -1.57 15.18
N PRO A 32 1.90 -2.84 15.13
CA PRO A 32 2.29 -3.77 14.09
C PRO A 32 1.99 -3.22 12.70
N ALA A 33 2.91 -3.41 11.75
CA ALA A 33 2.69 -2.99 10.38
C ALA A 33 1.58 -3.85 9.73
N THR A 34 0.49 -3.22 9.30
CA THR A 34 -0.69 -3.90 8.75
C THR A 34 -0.84 -3.81 7.24
N GLY A 35 -0.14 -2.86 6.60
CA GLY A 35 -0.31 -2.59 5.16
C GLY A 35 -1.41 -1.58 4.82
N ALA A 36 -1.92 -0.82 5.80
CA ALA A 36 -2.94 0.21 5.58
C ALA A 36 -2.45 1.41 4.74
N LEU A 37 -1.17 1.76 4.86
CA LEU A 37 -0.56 2.94 4.23
C LEU A 37 -0.90 3.09 2.73
N PRO A 38 -0.64 2.10 1.85
CA PRO A 38 -0.95 2.24 0.43
C PRO A 38 -2.44 2.52 0.18
N TYR A 39 -3.37 1.85 0.88
CA TYR A 39 -4.80 2.13 0.73
C TYR A 39 -5.17 3.56 1.16
N GLY A 40 -4.54 4.08 2.22
CA GLY A 40 -4.69 5.46 2.64
C GLY A 40 -4.17 6.45 1.59
N LEU A 41 -3.04 6.15 0.96
CA LEU A 41 -2.51 6.97 -0.14
C LEU A 41 -3.37 6.91 -1.41
N GLY A 42 -4.21 5.87 -1.56
CA GLY A 42 -5.18 5.77 -2.65
C GLY A 42 -6.15 6.95 -2.70
N PHE A 43 -6.49 7.57 -1.56
CA PHE A 43 -7.40 8.72 -1.52
C PHE A 43 -6.89 9.98 -2.23
N LEU A 44 -5.61 10.02 -2.63
CA LEU A 44 -5.10 11.05 -3.55
C LEU A 44 -5.86 11.07 -4.89
N ALA A 45 -6.54 9.98 -5.25
CA ALA A 45 -7.41 9.89 -6.41
C ALA A 45 -8.55 10.92 -6.42
N TYR A 46 -8.96 11.44 -5.26
CA TYR A 46 -10.09 12.37 -5.13
C TYR A 46 -9.70 13.85 -5.16
N ILE A 47 -8.42 14.15 -5.43
CA ILE A 47 -8.03 15.48 -5.90
C ILE A 47 -8.67 15.69 -7.27
N PRO A 48 -9.35 16.82 -7.54
CA PRO A 48 -10.17 17.01 -8.75
C PRO A 48 -9.32 17.28 -10.00
N LEU A 49 -8.50 16.30 -10.39
CA LEU A 49 -7.68 16.29 -11.60
C LEU A 49 -8.08 15.06 -12.42
N PRO A 50 -8.99 15.18 -13.39
CA PRO A 50 -9.52 14.03 -14.13
C PRO A 50 -8.38 13.26 -14.78
N TYR A 51 -8.48 11.93 -14.77
CA TYR A 51 -7.42 10.97 -15.14
C TYR A 51 -6.18 11.00 -14.25
N LEU A 52 -5.56 12.16 -14.10
CA LEU A 52 -4.26 12.32 -13.49
C LEU A 52 -4.26 11.95 -12.00
N SER A 53 -5.29 12.32 -11.24
CA SER A 53 -5.38 11.99 -9.80
C SER A 53 -5.41 10.47 -9.57
N LEU A 54 -6.20 9.73 -10.36
CA LEU A 54 -6.29 8.27 -10.28
C LEU A 54 -4.97 7.59 -10.70
N ILE A 55 -4.31 8.10 -11.73
CA ILE A 55 -2.99 7.61 -12.15
C ILE A 55 -1.95 7.84 -11.05
N ILE A 56 -1.88 9.06 -10.49
CA ILE A 56 -0.96 9.40 -9.40
C ILE A 56 -1.24 8.52 -8.18
N ALA A 57 -2.50 8.32 -7.81
CA ALA A 57 -2.87 7.43 -6.71
C ALA A 57 -2.35 6.00 -6.97
N GLY A 58 -2.56 5.46 -8.18
CA GLY A 58 -2.03 4.16 -8.57
C GLY A 58 -0.51 4.05 -8.46
N ILE A 59 0.22 5.08 -8.91
CA ILE A 59 1.69 5.17 -8.82
C ILE A 59 2.13 5.17 -7.35
N VAL A 60 1.52 6.02 -6.53
CA VAL A 60 1.88 6.15 -5.11
C VAL A 60 1.57 4.87 -4.34
N MET A 61 0.45 4.20 -4.62
CA MET A 61 0.11 2.90 -4.03
C MET A 61 1.15 1.83 -4.36
N ALA A 62 1.63 1.80 -5.62
CA ALA A 62 2.66 0.86 -6.04
C ALA A 62 4.05 1.20 -5.50
N SER A 63 4.40 2.49 -5.41
CA SER A 63 5.75 2.95 -5.04
C SER A 63 6.11 2.65 -3.58
N VAL A 64 5.11 2.57 -2.68
CA VAL A 64 5.35 2.22 -1.27
C VAL A 64 5.50 0.72 -1.03
N TYR A 65 5.25 -0.12 -2.03
CA TYR A 65 5.36 -1.58 -1.90
C TYR A 65 6.73 -2.07 -1.41
N PRO A 66 7.89 -1.62 -1.95
CA PRO A 66 9.19 -2.11 -1.50
C PRO A 66 9.46 -1.85 -0.01
N SER A 67 9.03 -0.70 0.50
CA SER A 67 9.17 -0.33 1.92
C SER A 67 8.30 -1.23 2.80
N GLN A 68 7.05 -1.48 2.39
CA GLN A 68 6.12 -2.32 3.13
C GLN A 68 6.47 -3.81 3.05
N LYS A 69 7.02 -4.28 1.92
CA LYS A 69 7.50 -5.65 1.72
C LYS A 69 8.59 -6.02 2.75
N ARG A 70 9.50 -5.09 3.06
CA ARG A 70 10.56 -5.29 4.06
C ARG A 70 10.03 -5.52 5.47
N LYS A 71 8.81 -5.05 5.77
CA LYS A 71 8.15 -5.27 7.08
C LYS A 71 7.58 -6.69 7.22
N GLY A 72 7.49 -7.45 6.12
CA GLY A 72 7.06 -8.84 6.11
C GLY A 72 5.59 -9.06 6.50
N GLY A 73 5.21 -10.32 6.64
CA GLY A 73 3.91 -10.76 7.14
C GLY A 73 2.72 -10.07 6.47
N LEU A 74 1.80 -9.57 7.31
CA LEU A 74 0.57 -8.93 6.87
C LEU A 74 0.81 -7.67 6.04
N ALA A 75 1.79 -6.85 6.42
CA ALA A 75 2.11 -5.61 5.72
C ALA A 75 2.55 -5.84 4.28
N ALA A 76 3.40 -6.86 4.06
CA ALA A 76 3.88 -7.21 2.73
C ALA A 76 2.74 -7.68 1.81
N GLU A 77 1.86 -8.54 2.34
CA GLU A 77 0.73 -9.08 1.58
C GLU A 77 -0.29 -8.00 1.22
N ASN A 78 -0.73 -7.19 2.19
CA ASN A 78 -1.67 -6.09 1.92
C ASN A 78 -1.07 -5.04 0.98
N ALA A 79 0.23 -4.74 1.11
CA ALA A 79 0.90 -3.82 0.19
C ALA A 79 1.03 -4.40 -1.23
N ARG A 80 1.21 -5.71 -1.37
CA ARG A 80 1.21 -6.37 -2.70
C ARG A 80 -0.15 -6.24 -3.38
N GLN A 81 -1.22 -6.50 -2.64
CA GLN A 81 -2.60 -6.39 -3.13
C GLN A 81 -2.93 -4.94 -3.52
N ALA A 82 -2.52 -3.98 -2.70
CA ALA A 82 -2.68 -2.56 -2.98
C ALA A 82 -1.88 -2.11 -4.21
N ALA A 83 -0.63 -2.58 -4.36
CA ALA A 83 0.21 -2.28 -5.51
C ALA A 83 -0.35 -2.88 -6.81
N ASN A 84 -0.83 -4.13 -6.77
CA ASN A 84 -1.50 -4.76 -7.92
C ASN A 84 -2.75 -3.99 -8.34
N TRP A 85 -3.54 -3.52 -7.37
CA TRP A 85 -4.67 -2.63 -7.66
C TRP A 85 -4.22 -1.30 -8.27
N GLY A 86 -3.20 -0.65 -7.69
CA GLY A 86 -2.67 0.61 -8.21
C GLY A 86 -2.14 0.50 -9.64
N LEU A 87 -1.44 -0.60 -9.96
CA LEU A 87 -0.99 -0.91 -11.32
C LEU A 87 -2.17 -1.17 -12.27
N SER A 88 -3.20 -1.90 -11.82
CA SER A 88 -4.41 -2.15 -12.62
C SER A 88 -5.13 -0.85 -12.92
N LEU A 89 -5.23 0.03 -11.93
CA LEU A 89 -5.82 1.36 -12.06
C LEU A 89 -5.10 2.18 -13.13
N ILE A 90 -3.76 2.21 -13.11
CA ILE A 90 -2.98 2.90 -14.15
C ILE A 90 -3.33 2.36 -15.53
N VAL A 91 -3.38 1.04 -15.70
CA VAL A 91 -3.74 0.41 -16.99
C VAL A 91 -5.14 0.82 -17.42
N TYR A 92 -6.14 0.73 -16.54
CA TYR A 92 -7.51 1.12 -16.86
C TYR A 92 -7.62 2.59 -17.27
N MET A 93 -6.93 3.49 -16.55
CA MET A 93 -6.97 4.92 -16.84
C MET A 93 -6.26 5.26 -18.16
N VAL A 94 -5.13 4.62 -18.47
CA VAL A 94 -4.42 4.83 -19.74
C VAL A 94 -5.24 4.31 -20.92
N LEU A 95 -5.86 3.14 -20.78
CA LEU A 95 -6.73 2.58 -21.82
C LEU A 95 -7.96 3.45 -22.06
N ASP A 96 -8.64 3.87 -20.99
CA ASP A 96 -9.81 4.74 -21.11
C ASP A 96 -9.45 6.11 -21.70
N PHE A 97 -8.33 6.71 -21.28
CA PHE A 97 -7.87 7.97 -21.84
C PHE A 97 -7.54 7.84 -23.33
N THR A 98 -6.85 6.76 -23.72
CA THR A 98 -6.54 6.49 -25.13
C THR A 98 -7.81 6.31 -25.94
N PHE A 99 -8.78 5.56 -25.42
CA PHE A 99 -10.09 5.39 -26.04
C PHE A 99 -10.83 6.72 -26.19
N PHE A 100 -10.80 7.58 -25.16
CA PHE A 100 -11.41 8.91 -25.20
C PHE A 100 -10.80 9.79 -26.30
N ILE A 101 -9.47 9.82 -26.42
CA ILE A 101 -8.79 10.59 -27.48
C ILE A 101 -9.16 10.07 -28.87
N ILE A 102 -9.12 8.74 -29.08
CA ILE A 102 -9.52 8.14 -30.36
C ILE A 102 -10.95 8.55 -30.71
N LEU A 103 -11.87 8.48 -29.74
CA LEU A 103 -13.27 8.85 -29.93
C LEU A 103 -13.42 10.33 -30.27
N LEU A 104 -12.68 11.23 -29.61
CA LEU A 104 -12.72 12.66 -29.92
C LEU A 104 -12.22 12.99 -31.33
N VAL A 105 -11.22 12.27 -31.82
CA VAL A 105 -10.61 12.50 -33.15
C VAL A 105 -11.42 11.86 -34.27
N THR A 106 -12.14 10.76 -33.99
CA THR A 106 -12.86 9.98 -35.01
C THR A 106 -14.37 10.23 -35.06
N ARG A 107 -14.92 10.95 -34.07
CA ARG A 107 -16.37 11.21 -34.03
C ARG A 107 -16.83 12.11 -35.19
N PRO A 108 -17.96 11.79 -35.85
CA PRO A 108 -18.63 12.70 -36.78
C PRO A 108 -19.07 14.00 -36.11
N GLU A 109 -18.96 15.14 -36.82
CA GLU A 109 -19.35 16.46 -36.30
C GLU A 109 -20.85 16.59 -35.99
N GLU A 110 -21.69 15.83 -36.70
CA GLU A 110 -23.14 15.77 -36.50
C GLU A 110 -23.56 15.14 -35.16
N ASN A 111 -22.65 14.46 -34.46
CA ASN A 111 -22.89 13.92 -33.14
C ASN A 111 -22.79 15.01 -32.06
N THR A 112 -23.91 15.68 -31.81
CA THR A 112 -24.06 16.70 -30.75
C THR A 112 -24.51 16.12 -29.40
N GLY A 113 -24.88 14.84 -29.35
CA GLY A 113 -25.34 14.16 -28.13
C GLY A 113 -24.21 13.82 -27.15
N PHE A 114 -24.61 13.44 -25.92
CA PHE A 114 -23.67 12.96 -24.91
C PHE A 114 -22.95 11.68 -25.37
N PHE A 115 -23.65 10.77 -26.05
CA PHE A 115 -23.03 9.57 -26.60
C PHE A 115 -22.45 9.84 -27.99
N PRO A 116 -21.26 9.28 -28.31
CA PRO A 116 -20.53 8.27 -27.53
C PRO A 116 -19.50 8.82 -26.53
N VAL A 117 -19.28 10.14 -26.49
CA VAL A 117 -18.30 10.84 -25.61
C VAL A 117 -18.53 10.55 -24.13
N GLY A 118 -19.77 10.30 -23.72
CA GLY A 118 -20.15 9.99 -22.37
C GLY A 118 -19.68 8.64 -21.84
N ILE A 119 -19.33 7.71 -22.73
CA ILE A 119 -18.84 6.38 -22.34
C ILE A 119 -17.57 6.47 -21.50
N PRO A 120 -16.47 7.11 -21.95
CA PRO A 120 -15.27 7.24 -21.13
C PRO A 120 -15.52 8.03 -19.84
N VAL A 121 -16.40 9.04 -19.87
CA VAL A 121 -16.79 9.78 -18.65
C VAL A 121 -17.40 8.84 -17.61
N LEU A 122 -18.35 7.99 -18.02
CA LEU A 122 -18.98 7.01 -17.13
C LEU A 122 -17.99 5.93 -16.66
N LEU A 123 -17.05 5.52 -17.50
CA LEU A 123 -15.99 4.56 -17.15
C LEU A 123 -15.06 5.14 -16.07
N VAL A 124 -14.61 6.39 -16.20
CA VAL A 124 -13.80 7.04 -15.17
C VAL A 124 -14.55 7.11 -13.84
N LEU A 125 -15.85 7.43 -13.85
CA LEU A 125 -16.67 7.45 -12.64
C LEU A 125 -16.82 6.05 -12.02
N ALA A 126 -17.05 5.03 -12.83
CA ALA A 126 -17.16 3.65 -12.37
C ALA A 126 -15.83 3.14 -11.79
N ILE A 127 -14.71 3.43 -12.45
CA ILE A 127 -13.36 3.10 -11.98
C ILE A 127 -13.04 3.86 -10.68
N GLY A 128 -13.40 5.14 -10.60
CA GLY A 128 -13.23 5.96 -9.39
C GLY A 128 -14.04 5.43 -8.20
N LEU A 129 -15.25 4.92 -8.45
CA LEU A 129 -16.06 4.25 -7.43
C LEU A 129 -15.46 2.90 -7.01
N ALA A 130 -15.02 2.08 -7.97
CA ALA A 130 -14.34 0.83 -7.67
C ALA A 130 -13.05 1.09 -6.85
N HIS A 131 -12.31 2.15 -7.18
CA HIS A 131 -11.15 2.60 -6.43
C HIS A 131 -11.52 2.99 -5.00
N LEU A 132 -12.62 3.71 -4.80
CA LEU A 132 -13.10 4.09 -3.47
C LEU A 132 -13.33 2.86 -2.60
N ILE A 133 -14.08 1.91 -3.17
CA ILE A 133 -14.45 0.66 -2.50
C ILE A 133 -13.19 -0.13 -2.14
N VAL A 134 -12.26 -0.31 -3.06
CA VAL A 134 -11.01 -1.05 -2.80
C VAL A 134 -10.16 -0.35 -1.73
N SER A 135 -10.02 0.97 -1.80
CA SER A 135 -9.26 1.75 -0.82
C SER A 135 -9.87 1.66 0.58
N ILE A 136 -11.19 1.77 0.71
CA ILE A 136 -11.89 1.59 2.00
C ILE A 136 -11.78 0.14 2.50
N MET A 137 -12.09 -0.84 1.65
CA MET A 137 -12.02 -2.26 2.02
C MET A 137 -10.60 -2.68 2.43
N GLY A 138 -9.59 -2.16 1.74
CA GLY A 138 -8.18 -2.43 2.06
C GLY A 138 -7.77 -1.81 3.38
N LEU A 139 -8.21 -0.58 3.66
CA LEU A 139 -8.00 0.07 4.95
C LEU A 139 -8.67 -0.72 6.09
N VAL A 140 -9.93 -1.12 5.90
CA VAL A 140 -10.68 -1.92 6.87
C VAL A 140 -10.03 -3.29 7.09
N ALA A 141 -9.63 -3.99 6.03
CA ALA A 141 -8.97 -5.28 6.13
C ALA A 141 -7.65 -5.17 6.90
N ALA A 142 -6.80 -4.19 6.55
CA ALA A 142 -5.54 -3.93 7.23
C ALA A 142 -5.75 -3.60 8.73
N ASN A 143 -6.73 -2.76 9.06
CA ASN A 143 -7.06 -2.43 10.46
C ASN A 143 -7.64 -3.62 11.23
N LYS A 144 -8.31 -4.56 10.56
CA LYS A 144 -8.76 -5.83 11.14
C LYS A 144 -7.68 -6.92 11.18
N HIS A 145 -6.43 -6.58 10.86
CA HIS A 145 -5.32 -7.52 10.75
C HIS A 145 -5.56 -8.67 9.75
N THR A 146 -6.35 -8.40 8.70
CA THR A 146 -6.67 -9.34 7.62
C THR A 146 -6.18 -8.82 6.27
N VAL A 147 -6.21 -9.69 5.26
CA VAL A 147 -5.74 -9.39 3.91
C VAL A 147 -6.92 -9.11 2.99
N LEU A 148 -6.88 -8.00 2.26
CA LEU A 148 -7.81 -7.79 1.15
C LEU A 148 -7.41 -8.66 -0.04
N ARG A 149 -8.27 -9.58 -0.45
CA ARG A 149 -8.12 -10.33 -1.71
C ARG A 149 -8.88 -9.62 -2.81
N ASN A 150 -8.23 -8.68 -3.48
CA ASN A 150 -8.85 -7.93 -4.56
C ASN A 150 -8.87 -8.76 -5.87
N ARG A 151 -10.03 -9.33 -6.21
CA ARG A 151 -10.20 -10.14 -7.45
C ARG A 151 -10.28 -9.31 -8.73
N ILE A 152 -10.54 -8.00 -8.61
CA ILE A 152 -10.65 -7.09 -9.74
C ILE A 152 -9.25 -6.65 -10.19
N ALA A 153 -8.27 -6.66 -9.28
CA ALA A 153 -6.89 -6.33 -9.61
C ALA A 153 -6.21 -7.42 -10.45
N ILE A 154 -5.48 -7.00 -11.46
CA ILE A 154 -4.57 -7.84 -12.24
C ILE A 154 -3.32 -8.12 -11.37
N PRO A 155 -2.91 -9.38 -11.19
CA PRO A 155 -1.81 -9.75 -10.32
C PRO A 155 -0.43 -9.56 -10.99
N PHE A 156 0.02 -8.31 -11.11
CA PHE A 156 1.34 -7.99 -11.66
C PHE A 156 2.51 -8.45 -10.78
N ILE A 157 2.33 -8.38 -9.47
CA ILE A 157 3.31 -8.73 -8.44
C ILE A 157 2.83 -10.00 -7.73
N ARG A 158 3.70 -11.01 -7.67
CA ARG A 158 3.50 -12.30 -7.02
C ARG A 158 4.12 -12.33 -5.62
#